data_AF-A0A1Q6QIG3-F1
#
_entry.id   AF-A0A1Q6QIG3-F1
#
_cell.length_a   1.000
_cell.length_b   1.000
_cell.length_c   1.000
_cell.angle_alpha   90.00
_cell.angle_beta   90.00
_cell.angle_gamma   90.00
#
_symmetry.space_group_name_H-M   'P 1'
#
loop_
_entity.id
_entity.type
_entity.pdbx_description
1 polymer ?
#
loop_
_entity_poly.entity_id
_entity_poly.type
_entity_poly.pdbx_seq_one_letter_code
_entity_poly.pdbx_strand_id
1 'polypeptide(L)'
;MQNGKIRFYEELKPARTQGEMAGARHVREWDPYTGYKQDWYETLDNNGNIRQVRPDPKITGGKKVHYMFDTDGNYTGNWVPNK
;
A
#
# COMPACT_ATOMS: atom_id res chain seq x y z
N MET A 1 -11.54 13.14 8.58
CA MET A 1 -11.11 14.30 7.78
C MET A 1 -11.02 13.87 6.32
N GLN A 2 -11.84 14.43 5.44
CA GLN A 2 -11.73 14.21 4.00
C GLN A 2 -10.83 15.31 3.45
N ASN A 3 -9.60 14.96 3.08
CA ASN A 3 -8.55 15.90 2.68
C ASN A 3 -8.69 16.39 1.22
N GLY A 4 -9.87 16.23 0.61
CA GLY A 4 -10.14 16.60 -0.79
C GLY A 4 -9.37 15.79 -1.83
N LYS A 5 -8.54 14.82 -1.41
CA LYS A 5 -7.75 13.99 -2.31
C LYS A 5 -8.57 12.84 -2.88
N ILE A 6 -8.25 12.47 -4.11
CA ILE A 6 -8.92 11.42 -4.86
C ILE A 6 -8.00 10.19 -4.90
N ARG A 7 -8.53 9.01 -4.58
CA ARG A 7 -7.79 7.74 -4.67
C ARG A 7 -8.35 6.87 -5.78
N PHE A 8 -7.45 6.38 -6.61
CA PHE A 8 -7.70 5.41 -7.65
C PHE A 8 -7.10 4.08 -7.22
N TYR A 9 -7.89 3.02 -7.28
CA TYR A 9 -7.49 1.67 -6.91
C TYR A 9 -7.51 0.81 -8.17
N GLU A 10 -6.39 0.16 -8.47
CA GLU A 10 -6.40 -0.91 -9.47
C GLU A 10 -7.11 -2.16 -8.94
N GLU A 11 -7.49 -3.05 -9.85
CA GLU A 11 -8.00 -4.36 -9.49
C GLU A 11 -7.02 -5.12 -8.59
N LEU A 12 -7.58 -5.86 -7.63
CA LEU A 12 -6.81 -6.68 -6.72
C LEU A 12 -6.17 -7.85 -7.48
N LYS A 13 -4.84 -7.91 -7.48
CA LYS A 13 -4.11 -9.08 -7.98
C LYS A 13 -4.08 -10.13 -6.87
N PRO A 14 -4.74 -11.29 -7.05
CA PRO A 14 -4.87 -12.28 -5.98
C PRO A 14 -3.52 -12.86 -5.58
N ALA A 15 -3.42 -13.28 -4.32
CA ALA A 15 -2.26 -14.01 -3.82
C ALA A 15 -2.10 -15.34 -4.58
N ARG A 16 -0.85 -15.72 -4.88
CA ARG A 16 -0.54 -16.96 -5.61
C ARG A 16 -0.72 -18.23 -4.76
N THR A 17 -0.61 -18.08 -3.46
CA THR A 17 -0.69 -19.16 -2.48
C THR A 17 -1.83 -18.87 -1.53
N GLN A 18 -2.60 -19.90 -1.17
CA GLN A 18 -3.62 -19.78 -0.14
C GLN A 18 -2.98 -19.39 1.19
N GLY A 19 -3.60 -18.43 1.87
CA GLY A 19 -3.12 -17.93 3.16
C GLY A 19 -3.98 -16.77 3.65
N GLU A 20 -3.45 -16.05 4.64
CA GLU A 20 -4.13 -14.92 5.26
C GLU A 20 -4.35 -13.75 4.27
N MET A 21 -3.42 -13.55 3.33
CA MET A 21 -3.46 -12.45 2.37
C MET A 21 -4.36 -12.79 1.18
N ALA A 22 -5.27 -11.89 0.83
CA ALA A 22 -6.11 -11.99 -0.37
C ALA A 22 -5.34 -11.62 -1.64
N GLY A 23 -4.44 -10.63 -1.55
CA GLY A 23 -3.71 -10.14 -2.71
C GLY A 23 -3.15 -8.75 -2.52
N ALA A 24 -2.67 -8.16 -3.61
CA ALA A 24 -2.11 -6.82 -3.63
C ALA A 24 -2.66 -6.00 -4.79
N ARG A 25 -2.78 -4.69 -4.58
CA ARG A 25 -3.19 -3.74 -5.63
C ARG A 25 -2.30 -2.51 -5.63
N HIS A 26 -2.26 -1.85 -6.77
CA HIS A 26 -1.65 -0.53 -6.90
C HIS A 26 -2.69 0.55 -6.57
N VAL A 27 -2.24 1.60 -5.90
CA VAL A 27 -3.07 2.74 -5.52
C VAL A 27 -2.37 4.02 -5.89
N ARG A 28 -3.15 4.94 -6.46
CA ARG A 28 -2.73 6.32 -6.72
C ARG A 28 -3.61 7.28 -5.94
N GLU A 29 -3.00 8.15 -5.16
CA GLU A 29 -3.64 9.33 -4.60
C GLU A 29 -3.28 10.56 -5.44
N TRP A 30 -4.28 11.35 -5.79
CA TRP A 30 -4.12 12.61 -6.49
C TRP A 30 -4.72 13.75 -5.65
N ASP A 31 -3.94 14.79 -5.44
CA ASP A 31 -4.38 16.05 -4.88
C ASP A 31 -4.74 17.01 -6.04
N PRO A 32 -6.04 17.34 -6.23
CA PRO A 32 -6.47 18.18 -7.33
C PRO A 32 -6.06 19.66 -7.16
N TYR A 33 -5.76 20.10 -5.94
CA TYR A 33 -5.41 21.50 -5.66
C TYR A 33 -3.93 21.80 -5.95
N THR A 34 -3.06 20.83 -5.67
CA THR A 34 -1.60 20.98 -5.88
C THR A 34 -1.09 20.26 -7.11
N GLY A 35 -1.89 19.34 -7.68
CA GLY A 35 -1.46 18.45 -8.75
C GLY A 35 -0.56 17.29 -8.27
N TYR A 36 -0.28 17.22 -6.96
CA TYR A 36 0.57 16.19 -6.38
C TYR A 36 -0.03 14.80 -6.57
N LYS A 37 0.83 13.83 -6.91
CA LYS A 37 0.45 12.43 -7.11
C LYS A 37 1.36 11.55 -6.28
N GLN A 38 0.76 10.60 -5.55
CA GLN A 38 1.47 9.58 -4.80
C GLN A 38 1.00 8.21 -5.24
N ASP A 39 1.95 7.34 -5.52
CA ASP A 39 1.69 5.94 -5.83
C ASP A 39 2.22 5.05 -4.70
N TRP A 40 1.51 3.96 -4.43
CA TRP A 40 1.97 2.86 -3.56
C TRP A 40 1.32 1.54 -3.97
N TYR A 41 1.88 0.45 -3.47
CA TYR A 41 1.21 -0.86 -3.45
C TYR A 41 0.71 -1.14 -2.05
N GLU A 42 -0.46 -1.76 -1.94
CA GLU A 42 -0.98 -2.28 -0.68
C GLU A 42 -1.37 -3.75 -0.83
N THR A 43 -1.09 -4.52 0.22
CA THR A 43 -1.51 -5.92 0.35
C THR A 43 -2.66 -5.97 1.35
N LEU A 44 -3.74 -6.66 0.96
CA LEU A 44 -4.92 -6.82 1.79
C LEU A 44 -5.08 -8.27 2.24
N ASP A 45 -5.60 -8.46 3.45
CA ASP A 45 -6.09 -9.77 3.89
C ASP A 45 -7.48 -10.08 3.31
N ASN A 46 -7.99 -11.29 3.56
CA ASN A 46 -9.30 -11.74 3.11
C ASN A 46 -10.48 -10.92 3.67
N ASN A 47 -10.25 -10.14 4.73
CA ASN A 47 -11.24 -9.23 5.31
C ASN A 47 -11.15 -7.81 4.73
N GLY A 48 -10.17 -7.57 3.84
CA GLY A 48 -9.93 -6.26 3.25
C GLY A 48 -9.12 -5.30 4.13
N ASN A 49 -8.48 -5.78 5.20
CA ASN A 49 -7.57 -4.95 5.99
C ASN A 49 -6.23 -4.82 5.28
N ILE A 50 -5.63 -3.64 5.34
CA ILE A 50 -4.28 -3.41 4.80
C ILE A 50 -3.25 -4.02 5.75
N ARG A 51 -2.43 -4.93 5.23
CA ARG A 51 -1.39 -5.65 6.00
C ARG A 51 0.01 -5.26 5.60
N GLN A 52 0.15 -4.63 4.43
CA GLN A 52 1.40 -4.05 3.98
C GLN A 52 1.15 -2.84 3.09
N VAL A 53 1.99 -1.81 3.22
CA VAL A 53 2.08 -0.69 2.29
C VAL A 53 3.51 -0.57 1.80
N ARG A 54 3.69 -0.50 0.49
CA ARG A 54 4.97 -0.23 -0.17
C ARG A 54 4.86 1.06 -0.99
N PRO A 55 5.33 2.20 -0.46
CA PRO A 55 5.31 3.44 -1.22
C PRO A 55 6.24 3.40 -2.44
N ASP A 56 6.05 4.35 -3.36
CA ASP A 56 6.99 4.56 -4.46
C ASP A 56 8.41 4.83 -3.88
N PRO A 57 9.46 4.16 -4.39
CA PRO A 57 10.83 4.37 -3.93
C PRO A 57 11.30 5.83 -3.92
N LYS A 58 10.71 6.70 -4.76
CA LYS A 58 11.02 8.14 -4.78
C LYS A 58 10.78 8.83 -3.44
N ILE A 59 9.83 8.34 -2.64
CA ILE A 59 9.53 8.92 -1.31
C ILE A 59 10.31 8.26 -0.17
N THR A 60 10.93 7.11 -0.43
CA THR A 60 11.70 6.33 0.55
C THR A 60 13.20 6.31 0.23
N GLY A 61 13.71 7.36 -0.42
CA GLY A 61 15.14 7.51 -0.72
C GLY A 61 15.70 6.43 -1.67
N GLY A 62 14.89 5.99 -2.63
CA GLY A 62 15.25 4.98 -3.62
C GLY A 62 15.14 3.53 -3.12
N LYS A 63 14.59 3.30 -1.93
CA LYS A 63 14.47 1.96 -1.32
C LYS A 63 13.06 1.42 -1.42
N LYS A 64 12.90 0.13 -1.74
CA LYS A 64 11.59 -0.54 -1.72
C LYS A 64 11.23 -0.91 -0.28
N VAL A 65 10.84 0.06 0.53
CA VAL A 65 10.45 -0.18 1.93
C VAL A 65 9.03 -0.72 1.98
N HIS A 66 8.82 -1.79 2.75
CA HIS A 66 7.52 -2.40 2.99
C HIS A 66 7.15 -2.19 4.46
N TYR A 67 6.14 -1.37 4.72
CA TYR A 67 5.59 -1.15 6.06
C TYR A 67 4.52 -2.19 6.33
N MET A 68 4.55 -2.81 7.51
CA MET A 68 3.69 -3.92 7.91
C MET A 68 2.68 -3.48 8.98
N PHE A 69 1.50 -4.08 8.91
CA PHE A 69 0.40 -3.80 9.83
C PHE A 69 -0.26 -5.09 10.31
N ASP A 70 -0.73 -5.11 11.55
CA ASP A 70 -1.57 -6.20 12.08
C ASP A 70 -3.03 -6.09 11.58
N THR A 71 -3.88 -7.01 12.04
CA THR A 71 -5.32 -7.05 11.68
C THR A 71 -6.10 -5.82 12.13
N ASP A 72 -5.61 -5.13 13.17
CA ASP A 72 -6.26 -3.96 13.75
C ASP A 72 -5.74 -2.66 13.11
N GLY A 73 -4.78 -2.78 12.17
CA GLY A 73 -4.16 -1.67 11.47
C GLY A 73 -3.01 -1.02 12.23
N ASN A 74 -2.51 -1.63 13.31
CA ASN A 74 -1.35 -1.11 14.03
C ASN A 74 -0.07 -1.42 13.26
N TYR A 75 0.84 -0.45 13.24
CA TYR A 75 2.15 -0.62 12.63
C TYR A 75 3.01 -1.63 13.41
N THR A 76 3.50 -2.67 12.73
CA THR A 76 4.29 -3.76 13.36
C THR A 76 5.76 -3.74 12.96
N GLY A 77 6.14 -2.92 11.99
CA GLY A 77 7.53 -2.81 11.54
C GLY A 77 7.66 -2.59 10.04
N ASN A 78 8.90 -2.54 9.56
CA ASN A 78 9.17 -2.46 8.13
C ASN A 78 10.34 -3.34 7.72
N TRP A 79 10.39 -3.69 6.45
CA TRP A 79 11.52 -4.40 5.87
C TRP A 79 11.87 -3.85 4.48
N VAL A 80 13.11 -4.09 4.06
CA VAL A 80 13.62 -3.76 2.71
C VAL A 80 14.13 -5.07 2.11
N PRO A 81 13.72 -5.46 0.89
CA PRO A 81 14.26 -6.64 0.24
C PRO A 81 15.76 -6.47 0.03
N ASN A 82 16.52 -7.51 0.37
CA ASN A 82 17.91 -7.61 -0.06
C ASN A 82 17.91 -7.72 -1.60
N LYS A 83 18.81 -6.96 -2.24
CA LYS A 83 18.99 -6.96 -3.70
C LYS A 83 19.59 -8.28 -4.17
#